data_AF-A0A959UTJ8-F1
#
_entry.id   AF-A0A959UTJ8-F1
#
_cell.length_a   1.000
_cell.length_b   1.000
_cell.length_c   1.000
_cell.angle_alpha   90.00
_cell.angle_beta   90.00
_cell.angle_gamma   90.00
#
_symmetry.space_group_name_H-M   'P 1'
#
loop_
_entity.id
_entity.type
_entity.pdbx_description
1 polymer ?
#
loop_
_entity_poly.entity_id
_entity_poly.type
_entity_poly.pdbx_seq_one_letter_code
_entity_poly.pdbx_strand_id
1 'polypeptide(L)'
;MRTARHIALCSALLLAGVMSAQDAHFTQFYATPTYLNPAFAGTTLQTRFGAIYRDQWPSIPGSFVTYNFAFDHYLSDLNSGVGLIMMHDRAGSGALRYTSVTGQYAYEIELKRKVFIRPALQIGWVSHAVDYSRLVFGDQLVRGGDVATYENLDGRSVNYTNMGTGVLFFTPRMWLGMALDHLNEPNQSLLSGESRLPRKFSMHGGYRFNIRTAVIKDHPQSVVAAFNYRAQEKYDQL
;
A
#
# COMPACT_ATOMS: atom_id res chain seq x y z
N MET A 1 56.88 12.44 -0.28
CA MET A 1 55.70 13.05 -0.95
C MET A 1 55.06 11.93 -1.78
N ARG A 2 54.09 11.10 -1.37
CA ARG A 2 52.81 11.25 -0.63
C ARG A 2 51.73 12.10 -1.31
N THR A 3 51.44 11.86 -2.60
CA THR A 3 50.16 12.31 -3.23
C THR A 3 49.90 11.52 -4.53
N ALA A 4 49.41 10.28 -4.42
CA ALA A 4 48.87 9.53 -5.58
C ALA A 4 47.81 8.50 -5.16
N ARG A 5 46.98 8.84 -4.17
CA ARG A 5 45.96 7.93 -3.61
C ARG A 5 44.55 8.52 -3.58
N HIS A 6 44.29 9.65 -4.23
CA HIS A 6 43.04 10.40 -4.03
C HIS A 6 42.25 10.67 -5.32
N ILE A 7 42.64 10.10 -6.47
CA ILE A 7 41.91 10.30 -7.74
C ILE A 7 40.82 9.23 -7.96
N ALA A 8 40.83 8.12 -7.21
CA ALA A 8 39.80 7.09 -7.30
C ALA A 8 38.52 7.37 -6.47
N LEU A 9 38.45 8.48 -5.72
CA LEU A 9 37.34 8.77 -4.81
C LEU A 9 36.32 9.80 -5.35
N CYS A 10 36.52 10.36 -6.54
CA CYS A 10 35.63 11.36 -7.13
C CYS A 10 34.71 10.83 -8.25
N SER A 11 34.76 9.54 -8.57
CA SER A 11 33.83 8.90 -9.51
C SER A 11 32.53 8.42 -8.85
N ALA A 12 32.22 8.90 -7.65
CA ALA A 12 31.07 8.50 -6.84
C ALA A 12 29.80 9.36 -7.08
N LEU A 13 29.77 10.23 -8.08
CA LEU A 13 28.58 11.02 -8.40
C LEU A 13 28.04 10.68 -9.78
N LEU A 14 26.72 10.45 -9.81
CA LEU A 14 25.83 10.25 -10.97
C LEU A 14 25.50 8.79 -11.33
N LEU A 15 25.07 8.03 -10.33
CA LEU A 15 23.98 7.07 -10.58
C LEU A 15 22.67 7.88 -10.54
N ALA A 16 22.21 8.34 -11.69
CA ALA A 16 20.83 8.73 -11.90
C ALA A 16 19.97 7.46 -11.82
N GLY A 17 19.68 7.00 -10.60
CA GLY A 17 18.73 5.93 -10.36
C GLY A 17 17.35 6.40 -10.79
N VAL A 18 16.65 5.56 -11.54
CA VAL A 18 15.21 5.73 -11.80
C VAL A 18 14.52 5.76 -10.43
N MET A 19 13.98 6.92 -10.05
CA MET A 19 13.18 7.03 -8.82
C MET A 19 11.84 6.35 -9.07
N SER A 20 11.68 5.12 -8.58
CA SER A 20 10.40 4.41 -8.55
C SER A 20 9.71 4.78 -7.24
N ALA A 21 8.51 5.37 -7.32
CA ALA A 21 7.73 5.75 -6.14
C ALA A 21 7.11 4.51 -5.49
N GLN A 22 7.09 4.46 -4.15
CA GLN A 22 6.44 3.40 -3.39
C GLN A 22 5.00 3.81 -3.04
N ASP A 23 4.12 2.82 -2.89
CA ASP A 23 2.81 3.04 -2.29
C ASP A 23 2.94 3.49 -0.83
N ALA A 24 1.98 4.28 -0.34
CA ALA A 24 1.91 4.65 1.07
C ALA A 24 1.75 3.40 1.94
N HIS A 25 2.62 3.22 2.94
CA HIS A 25 2.61 2.05 3.84
C HIS A 25 2.09 2.40 5.24
N PHE A 26 1.34 1.49 5.86
CA PHE A 26 0.85 1.65 7.23
C PHE A 26 1.56 0.71 8.20
N THR A 27 2.03 1.24 9.33
CA THR A 27 2.61 0.43 10.44
C THR A 27 1.55 -0.39 11.17
N GLN A 28 0.28 0.05 11.12
CA GLN A 28 -0.87 -0.62 11.71
C GLN A 28 -1.63 -1.47 10.69
N PHE A 29 -0.95 -2.33 9.93
CA PHE A 29 -1.57 -3.17 8.90
C PHE A 29 -2.66 -4.12 9.46
N TYR A 30 -2.62 -4.44 10.75
CA TYR A 30 -3.63 -5.23 11.44
C TYR A 30 -4.95 -4.46 11.66
N ALA A 31 -4.93 -3.13 11.64
CA ALA A 31 -6.12 -2.30 11.82
C ALA A 31 -7.01 -2.30 10.57
N THR A 32 -6.44 -2.49 9.39
CA THR A 32 -7.15 -2.67 8.12
C THR A 32 -6.61 -3.88 7.33
N PRO A 33 -6.91 -5.12 7.74
CA PRO A 33 -6.40 -6.32 7.08
C PRO A 33 -6.76 -6.42 5.59
N THR A 34 -7.90 -5.85 5.19
CA THR A 34 -8.33 -5.75 3.79
C THR A 34 -7.36 -4.97 2.91
N TYR A 35 -6.64 -3.99 3.47
CA TYR A 35 -5.58 -3.26 2.76
C TYR A 35 -4.34 -4.14 2.55
N LEU A 36 -4.09 -5.11 3.44
CA LEU A 36 -2.97 -6.04 3.30
C LEU A 36 -3.24 -7.11 2.24
N ASN A 37 -4.46 -7.63 2.19
CA ASN A 37 -4.88 -8.67 1.25
C ASN A 37 -6.41 -8.64 1.08
N PRO A 38 -6.94 -8.58 -0.15
CA PRO A 38 -8.39 -8.58 -0.39
C PRO A 38 -9.09 -9.84 0.15
N ALA A 39 -8.36 -10.95 0.33
CA ALA A 39 -8.90 -12.17 0.94
C ALA A 39 -9.31 -12.02 2.41
N PHE A 40 -8.90 -10.93 3.08
CA PHE A 40 -9.40 -10.60 4.42
C PHE A 40 -10.78 -9.94 4.44
N ALA A 41 -11.33 -9.52 3.30
CA ALA A 41 -12.66 -8.90 3.25
C ALA A 41 -13.71 -9.87 3.79
N GLY A 42 -14.45 -9.50 4.83
CA GLY A 42 -15.47 -10.34 5.45
C GLY A 42 -14.88 -11.55 6.19
N THR A 43 -13.69 -11.45 6.76
CA THR A 43 -13.11 -12.54 7.59
C THR A 43 -13.69 -12.62 8.99
N THR A 44 -14.37 -11.55 9.42
CA THR A 44 -15.16 -11.53 10.65
C THR A 44 -16.64 -11.72 10.31
N LEU A 45 -17.38 -12.40 11.18
CA LEU A 45 -18.84 -12.54 11.06
C LEU A 45 -19.60 -11.21 11.21
N GLN A 46 -18.91 -10.17 11.68
CA GLN A 46 -19.46 -8.84 11.88
C GLN A 46 -18.99 -7.90 10.77
N THR A 47 -19.80 -6.89 10.50
CA THR A 47 -19.39 -5.73 9.71
C THR A 47 -18.26 -4.99 10.41
N ARG A 48 -17.19 -4.69 9.68
CA ARG A 48 -16.05 -3.92 10.18
C ARG A 48 -15.94 -2.60 9.44
N PHE A 49 -15.68 -1.55 10.20
CA PHE A 49 -15.28 -0.23 9.72
C PHE A 49 -13.91 0.10 10.32
N GLY A 50 -13.02 0.67 9.52
CA GLY A 50 -11.70 1.11 9.93
C GLY A 50 -11.33 2.42 9.27
N ALA A 51 -10.67 3.30 10.02
CA ALA A 51 -10.10 4.53 9.51
C ALA A 51 -8.66 4.64 10.02
N ILE A 52 -7.74 4.97 9.12
CA ILE A 52 -6.34 5.20 9.45
C ILE A 52 -5.95 6.58 8.92
N TYR A 53 -5.31 7.36 9.79
CA TYR A 53 -4.63 8.60 9.44
C TYR A 53 -3.12 8.39 9.63
N ARG A 54 -2.35 8.81 8.63
CA ARG A 54 -0.89 8.77 8.66
C ARG A 54 -0.35 10.13 8.28
N ASP A 55 0.51 10.69 9.14
CA ASP A 55 1.31 11.88 8.84
C ASP A 55 2.79 11.49 8.94
N GLN A 56 3.49 11.55 7.82
CA GLN A 56 4.89 11.18 7.72
C GLN A 56 5.74 12.42 7.46
N TRP A 57 6.73 12.62 8.36
CA TRP A 57 7.61 13.78 8.42
C TRP A 57 6.87 15.11 8.65
N PRO A 58 6.03 15.22 9.70
CA PRO A 58 5.24 16.43 9.98
C PRO A 58 6.10 17.69 10.18
N SER A 59 7.35 17.51 10.61
CA SER A 59 8.29 18.62 10.87
C SER A 59 8.96 19.16 9.61
N ILE A 60 8.79 18.53 8.45
CA ILE A 60 9.35 18.99 7.18
C ILE A 60 8.23 19.63 6.35
N PRO A 61 8.39 20.88 5.86
CA PRO A 61 7.44 21.49 4.94
C PRO A 61 7.17 20.57 3.74
N GLY A 62 5.92 20.18 3.57
CA GLY A 62 5.51 19.21 2.55
C GLY A 62 5.48 17.76 3.02
N SER A 63 4.93 17.52 4.22
CA SER A 63 4.74 16.18 4.78
C SER A 63 3.79 15.32 3.94
N PHE A 64 3.88 14.00 4.13
CA PHE A 64 3.01 13.04 3.45
C PHE A 64 1.84 12.71 4.35
N VAL A 65 0.64 13.04 3.90
CA VAL A 65 -0.60 12.85 4.67
C VAL A 65 -1.50 11.86 3.95
N THR A 66 -1.73 10.71 4.58
CA THR A 66 -2.56 9.63 4.05
C THR A 66 -3.79 9.39 4.94
N TYR A 67 -4.94 9.29 4.31
CA TYR A 67 -6.19 8.82 4.91
C TYR A 67 -6.61 7.52 4.25
N ASN A 68 -6.98 6.52 5.04
CA ASN A 68 -7.50 5.26 4.54
C ASN A 68 -8.76 4.86 5.31
N PHE A 69 -9.86 4.72 4.59
CA PHE A 69 -11.12 4.19 5.11
C PHE A 69 -11.33 2.80 4.55
N ALA A 70 -11.70 1.86 5.41
CA ALA A 70 -12.00 0.48 5.04
C ALA A 70 -13.33 0.07 5.62
N PHE A 71 -14.10 -0.66 4.82
CA PHE A 71 -15.33 -1.33 5.19
C PHE A 71 -15.28 -2.76 4.68
N ASP A 72 -15.73 -3.72 5.48
CA ASP A 72 -15.96 -5.07 5.00
C ASP A 72 -17.05 -5.81 5.78
N HIS A 73 -17.67 -6.78 5.11
CA HIS A 73 -18.77 -7.56 5.65
C HIS A 73 -18.77 -8.99 5.08
N TYR A 74 -19.17 -9.96 5.90
CA TYR A 74 -19.36 -11.34 5.47
C TYR A 74 -20.82 -11.63 5.13
N LEU A 75 -21.06 -12.03 3.89
CA LEU A 75 -22.35 -12.46 3.35
C LEU A 75 -22.48 -13.98 3.53
N SER A 76 -23.12 -14.40 4.62
CA SER A 76 -23.30 -15.81 4.97
C SER A 76 -23.99 -16.62 3.87
N ASP A 77 -24.98 -16.04 3.21
CA ASP A 77 -25.80 -16.74 2.21
C ASP A 77 -25.03 -17.09 0.94
N LEU A 78 -23.93 -16.37 0.69
CA LEU A 78 -23.07 -16.56 -0.48
C LEU A 78 -21.75 -17.25 -0.13
N ASN A 79 -21.46 -17.50 1.15
CA ASN A 79 -20.13 -17.86 1.64
C ASN A 79 -19.05 -16.89 1.13
N SER A 80 -19.33 -15.59 1.18
CA SER A 80 -18.48 -14.57 0.57
C SER A 80 -18.26 -13.38 1.48
N GLY A 81 -17.13 -12.72 1.35
CA GLY A 81 -16.88 -11.41 1.93
C GLY A 81 -16.81 -10.33 0.86
N VAL A 82 -17.33 -9.15 1.19
CA VAL A 82 -17.21 -7.94 0.37
C VAL A 82 -16.47 -6.87 1.15
N GLY A 83 -15.70 -6.05 0.44
CA GLY A 83 -14.94 -4.96 1.04
C GLY A 83 -14.92 -3.72 0.14
N LEU A 84 -14.74 -2.57 0.78
CA LEU A 84 -14.51 -1.29 0.13
C LEU A 84 -13.37 -0.58 0.85
N ILE A 85 -12.40 -0.10 0.09
CA ILE A 85 -11.28 0.71 0.58
C ILE A 85 -11.26 2.02 -0.18
N MET A 86 -11.19 3.12 0.56
CA MET A 86 -10.97 4.46 0.01
C MET A 86 -9.69 5.01 0.60
N MET A 87 -8.74 5.35 -0.26
CA MET A 87 -7.47 5.94 0.16
C MET A 87 -7.30 7.31 -0.49
N HIS A 88 -6.86 8.28 0.29
CA HIS A 88 -6.46 9.59 -0.18
C HIS A 88 -5.09 9.92 0.40
N ASP A 89 -4.11 10.08 -0.47
CA ASP A 89 -2.76 10.49 -0.10
C ASP A 89 -2.43 11.85 -0.73
N ARG A 90 -1.75 12.67 0.06
CA ARG A 90 -1.21 13.96 -0.35
C ARG A 90 0.27 13.98 -0.03
N ALA A 91 1.09 14.12 -1.07
CA ALA A 91 2.53 14.11 -0.97
C ALA A 91 3.13 15.51 -1.25
N GLY A 92 4.24 15.82 -0.56
CA GLY A 92 4.96 17.09 -0.70
C GLY A 92 4.15 18.29 -0.19
N SER A 93 4.35 19.48 -0.76
CA SER A 93 3.56 20.71 -0.48
C SER A 93 2.06 20.60 -0.81
N GLY A 94 1.55 19.40 -1.05
CA GLY A 94 0.20 19.10 -1.49
C GLY A 94 -0.01 19.23 -2.99
N ALA A 95 1.09 19.29 -3.74
CA ALA A 95 1.08 19.27 -5.18
C ALA A 95 0.67 17.89 -5.71
N LEU A 96 1.22 16.80 -5.18
CA LEU A 96 0.88 15.45 -5.64
C LEU A 96 -0.28 14.87 -4.82
N ARG A 97 -1.31 14.38 -5.51
CA ARG A 97 -2.50 13.78 -4.90
C ARG A 97 -2.76 12.43 -5.51
N TYR A 98 -3.02 11.45 -4.66
CA TYR A 98 -3.41 10.10 -5.05
C TYR A 98 -4.72 9.77 -4.36
N THR A 99 -5.75 9.42 -5.11
CA THR A 99 -7.04 8.99 -4.57
C THR A 99 -7.42 7.68 -5.19
N SER A 100 -7.75 6.67 -4.38
CA SER A 100 -8.24 5.40 -4.87
C SER A 100 -9.52 4.97 -4.17
N VAL A 101 -10.38 4.29 -4.92
CA VAL A 101 -11.57 3.61 -4.42
C VAL A 101 -11.53 2.18 -4.95
N THR A 102 -11.43 1.20 -4.06
CA THR A 102 -11.19 -0.21 -4.39
C THR A 102 -12.28 -1.08 -3.78
N GLY A 103 -13.01 -1.80 -4.64
CA GLY A 103 -13.93 -2.86 -4.24
C GLY A 103 -13.22 -4.21 -4.16
N GLN A 104 -13.59 -5.01 -3.18
CA GLN A 104 -13.01 -6.33 -2.92
C GLN A 104 -14.10 -7.38 -2.80
N TYR A 105 -13.82 -8.57 -3.32
CA TYR A 105 -14.66 -9.74 -3.18
C TYR A 105 -13.80 -10.96 -2.86
N ALA A 106 -14.15 -11.68 -1.80
CA ALA A 106 -13.50 -12.90 -1.37
C ALA A 106 -14.53 -14.02 -1.25
N TYR A 107 -14.23 -15.21 -1.75
CA TYR A 107 -15.09 -16.39 -1.58
C TYR A 107 -14.49 -17.32 -0.53
N GLU A 108 -15.28 -17.85 0.39
CA GLU A 108 -14.82 -18.76 1.44
C GLU A 108 -15.14 -20.22 1.10
N ILE A 109 -14.10 -21.04 1.05
CA ILE A 109 -14.18 -22.46 0.76
C ILE A 109 -13.73 -23.22 2.00
N GLU A 110 -14.63 -24.01 2.59
CA GLU A 110 -14.28 -24.97 3.63
C GLU A 110 -13.69 -26.25 2.99
N LEU A 111 -12.39 -26.47 3.17
CA LEU A 111 -11.71 -27.66 2.65
C LEU A 111 -11.95 -28.88 3.54
N LYS A 112 -11.94 -28.65 4.87
CA LYS A 112 -12.20 -29.63 5.93
C LYS A 112 -12.74 -28.87 7.13
N ARG A 113 -13.27 -29.61 8.11
CA ARG A 113 -13.72 -29.05 9.39
C ARG A 113 -12.67 -28.08 9.98
N LYS A 114 -13.01 -26.79 10.02
CA LYS A 114 -12.16 -25.69 10.53
C LYS A 114 -10.89 -25.41 9.71
N VAL A 115 -10.89 -25.74 8.42
CA VAL A 115 -9.78 -25.44 7.49
C VAL A 115 -10.36 -24.78 6.26
N PHE A 116 -9.99 -23.53 6.03
CA PHE A 116 -10.60 -22.69 5.02
C PHE A 116 -9.55 -22.10 4.08
N ILE A 117 -9.96 -21.88 2.83
CA ILE A 117 -9.21 -21.09 1.85
C ILE A 117 -10.12 -20.02 1.26
N ARG A 118 -9.60 -18.81 1.11
CA ARG A 118 -10.30 -17.65 0.58
C ARG A 118 -9.56 -17.04 -0.58
N PRO A 119 -9.83 -17.42 -1.84
CA PRO A 119 -9.42 -16.64 -3.00
C PRO A 119 -10.23 -15.34 -3.07
N ALA A 120 -9.59 -14.28 -3.57
CA ALA A 120 -10.19 -12.96 -3.67
C ALA A 120 -9.69 -12.18 -4.87
N LEU A 121 -10.53 -11.26 -5.32
CA LEU A 121 -10.25 -10.31 -6.37
C LEU A 121 -10.54 -8.91 -5.85
N GLN A 122 -9.80 -7.94 -6.37
CA GLN A 122 -10.09 -6.53 -6.15
C GLN A 122 -9.97 -5.75 -7.43
N ILE A 123 -10.79 -4.72 -7.53
CA ILE A 123 -10.76 -3.75 -8.61
C ILE A 123 -10.95 -2.36 -8.01
N GLY A 124 -10.12 -1.43 -8.43
CA GLY A 124 -10.17 -0.07 -7.96
C GLY A 124 -10.01 0.92 -9.09
N TRP A 125 -10.60 2.09 -8.87
CA TRP A 125 -10.34 3.27 -9.68
C TRP A 125 -9.35 4.16 -8.92
N VAL A 126 -8.37 4.68 -9.64
CA VAL A 126 -7.32 5.55 -9.10
C VAL A 126 -7.29 6.84 -9.89
N SER A 127 -7.21 7.95 -9.17
CA SER A 127 -6.91 9.27 -9.69
C SER A 127 -5.58 9.74 -9.12
N HIS A 128 -4.62 9.98 -10.00
CA HIS A 128 -3.31 10.50 -9.66
C HIS A 128 -3.18 11.87 -10.31
N ALA A 129 -2.90 12.91 -9.53
CA ALA A 129 -2.94 14.29 -9.99
C ALA A 129 -1.81 15.14 -9.43
N VAL A 130 -1.36 16.13 -10.20
CA VAL A 130 -0.38 17.14 -9.78
C VAL A 130 -0.98 18.52 -9.90
N ASP A 131 -0.91 19.27 -8.81
CA ASP A 131 -1.20 20.69 -8.73
C ASP A 131 0.11 21.48 -8.85
N TYR A 132 0.49 21.77 -10.09
CA TYR A 132 1.73 22.50 -10.40
C TYR A 132 1.73 23.95 -9.88
N SER A 133 0.57 24.54 -9.54
CA SER A 133 0.50 25.88 -8.96
C SER A 133 1.11 25.96 -7.55
N ARG A 134 1.28 24.81 -6.90
CA ARG A 134 1.89 24.67 -5.56
C ARG A 134 3.38 24.31 -5.61
N LEU A 135 3.95 24.24 -6.80
CA LEU A 135 5.35 23.94 -7.04
C LEU A 135 6.07 25.21 -7.47
N VAL A 136 7.33 25.33 -7.06
CA VAL A 136 8.23 26.39 -7.52
C VAL A 136 9.25 25.74 -8.43
N PHE A 137 9.29 26.18 -9.68
CA PHE A 137 10.18 25.65 -10.71
C PHE A 137 11.52 26.41 -10.74
N GLY A 138 12.56 25.75 -11.24
CA GLY A 138 13.92 26.31 -11.26
C GLY A 138 14.03 27.59 -12.12
N ASP A 139 13.26 27.68 -13.20
CA ASP A 139 13.21 28.88 -14.05
C ASP A 139 12.60 30.08 -13.31
N GLN A 140 11.64 29.83 -12.41
CA GLN A 140 11.07 30.87 -11.55
C GLN A 140 12.11 31.38 -10.55
N LEU A 141 12.89 30.49 -9.93
CA LEU A 141 13.93 30.88 -8.97
C LEU A 141 15.02 31.75 -9.60
N VAL A 142 15.47 31.43 -10.81
CA VAL A 142 16.50 32.21 -11.53
C VAL A 142 15.98 33.60 -11.94
N ARG A 143 14.66 33.76 -12.04
CA ARG A 143 14.00 34.97 -12.55
C ARG A 143 13.30 35.80 -11.46
N GLY A 144 13.59 35.54 -10.19
CA GLY A 144 13.08 36.34 -9.07
C GLY A 144 11.84 35.80 -8.37
N GLY A 145 11.51 34.51 -8.55
CA GLY A 145 10.51 33.76 -7.76
C GLY A 145 9.04 34.03 -8.10
N ASP A 146 8.70 35.24 -8.53
CA ASP A 146 7.31 35.71 -8.74
C ASP A 146 6.87 35.74 -10.22
N VAL A 147 7.59 35.05 -11.11
CA VAL A 147 7.22 34.93 -12.53
C VAL A 147 6.59 33.58 -12.83
N ALA A 148 5.62 33.55 -13.76
CA ALA A 148 5.06 32.30 -14.26
C ALA A 148 6.16 31.44 -14.91
N THR A 149 6.09 30.12 -14.66
CA THR A 149 7.01 29.16 -15.27
C THR A 149 6.77 29.06 -16.78
N TYR A 150 7.85 28.86 -17.54
CA TYR A 150 7.80 28.54 -18.97
C TYR A 150 7.72 27.04 -19.25
N GLU A 151 7.74 26.20 -18.21
CA GLU A 151 7.57 24.76 -18.36
C GLU A 151 6.20 24.44 -18.97
N ASN A 152 6.18 23.55 -19.97
CA ASN A 152 4.92 23.05 -20.53
C ASN A 152 4.37 21.95 -19.62
N LEU A 153 3.45 22.33 -18.74
CA LEU A 153 2.84 21.48 -17.73
C LEU A 153 1.57 20.80 -18.24
N ASP A 154 1.69 20.08 -19.36
CA ASP A 154 0.64 19.21 -19.88
C ASP A 154 0.60 17.91 -19.05
N GLY A 155 -0.57 17.63 -18.43
CA GLY A 155 -0.78 16.44 -17.59
C GLY A 155 -1.05 16.77 -16.12
N ARG A 156 -2.27 17.23 -15.84
CA ARG A 156 -2.73 17.60 -14.48
C ARG A 156 -3.26 16.40 -13.68
N SER A 157 -3.77 15.39 -14.37
CA SER A 157 -4.27 14.16 -13.76
C SER A 157 -4.33 13.01 -14.74
N VAL A 158 -4.11 11.81 -14.23
CA VAL A 158 -4.32 10.53 -14.91
C VAL A 158 -5.25 9.69 -14.07
N ASN A 159 -6.24 9.07 -14.72
CA ASN A 159 -7.15 8.14 -14.09
C ASN A 159 -6.94 6.76 -14.69
N TYR A 160 -6.84 5.75 -13.85
CA TYR A 160 -6.63 4.38 -14.29
C TYR A 160 -7.35 3.40 -13.37
N THR A 161 -7.61 2.21 -13.91
CA THR A 161 -8.12 1.09 -13.13
C THR A 161 -6.94 0.28 -12.60
N ASN A 162 -7.04 -0.16 -11.36
CA ASN A 162 -6.08 -1.04 -10.71
C ASN A 162 -6.77 -2.36 -10.36
N MET A 163 -6.14 -3.48 -10.67
CA MET A 163 -6.65 -4.82 -10.37
C MET A 163 -5.67 -5.58 -9.50
N GLY A 164 -6.21 -6.36 -8.57
CA GLY A 164 -5.41 -7.22 -7.70
C GLY A 164 -6.12 -8.51 -7.35
N THR A 165 -5.38 -9.44 -6.79
CA THR A 165 -5.89 -10.71 -6.28
C THR A 165 -5.19 -11.08 -4.99
N GLY A 166 -5.82 -11.96 -4.21
CA GLY A 166 -5.18 -12.53 -3.06
C GLY A 166 -5.78 -13.86 -2.69
N VAL A 167 -5.06 -14.59 -1.86
CA VAL A 167 -5.52 -15.84 -1.28
C VAL A 167 -5.18 -15.84 0.21
N LEU A 168 -6.09 -16.38 1.03
CA LEU A 168 -5.87 -16.57 2.45
C LEU A 168 -6.25 -18.00 2.83
N PHE A 169 -5.30 -18.74 3.36
CA PHE A 169 -5.53 -20.01 4.03
C PHE A 169 -5.56 -19.79 5.55
N PHE A 170 -6.55 -20.33 6.25
CA PHE A 170 -6.60 -20.20 7.71
C PHE A 170 -7.26 -21.38 8.41
N THR A 171 -6.85 -21.55 9.67
CA THR A 171 -7.37 -22.50 10.66
C THR A 171 -7.51 -21.78 12.01
N PRO A 172 -8.07 -22.39 13.06
CA PRO A 172 -8.17 -21.77 14.38
C PRO A 172 -6.84 -21.34 15.00
N ARG A 173 -5.70 -21.87 14.52
CA ARG A 173 -4.37 -21.58 15.08
C ARG A 173 -3.41 -20.91 14.12
N MET A 174 -3.68 -20.92 12.81
CA MET A 174 -2.73 -20.41 11.83
C MET A 174 -3.42 -19.72 10.69
N TRP A 175 -2.74 -18.77 10.08
CA TRP A 175 -3.14 -18.19 8.81
C TRP A 175 -1.91 -17.94 7.95
N LEU A 176 -2.10 -18.04 6.63
CA LEU A 176 -1.09 -17.76 5.62
C LEU A 176 -1.82 -17.14 4.44
N GLY A 177 -1.36 -15.99 3.97
CA GLY A 177 -1.94 -15.31 2.84
C GLY A 177 -0.88 -14.72 1.92
N MET A 178 -1.28 -14.58 0.66
CA MET A 178 -0.51 -13.95 -0.39
C MET A 178 -1.42 -12.99 -1.16
N ALA A 179 -0.89 -11.85 -1.58
CA ALA A 179 -1.60 -10.92 -2.46
C ALA A 179 -0.70 -10.40 -3.59
N LEU A 180 -1.32 -10.07 -4.70
CA LEU A 180 -0.72 -9.45 -5.88
C LEU A 180 -1.56 -8.23 -6.24
N ASP A 181 -0.99 -7.04 -6.10
CA ASP A 181 -1.59 -5.78 -6.55
C ASP A 181 -0.99 -5.33 -7.88
N HIS A 182 -1.68 -4.44 -8.58
CA HIS A 182 -1.27 -3.89 -9.88
C HIS A 182 -1.09 -4.97 -10.96
N LEU A 183 -1.95 -6.00 -10.95
CA LEU A 183 -1.91 -7.09 -11.93
C LEU A 183 -1.91 -6.60 -13.38
N ASN A 184 -2.60 -5.49 -13.63
CA ASN A 184 -2.74 -4.88 -14.94
C ASN A 184 -1.68 -3.81 -15.25
N GLU A 185 -0.67 -3.63 -14.38
CA GLU A 185 0.46 -2.69 -14.53
C GLU A 185 0.05 -1.34 -15.16
N PRO A 186 -0.90 -0.60 -14.54
CA PRO A 186 -1.51 0.56 -15.18
C PRO A 186 -0.47 1.66 -15.42
N ASN A 187 -0.64 2.41 -16.52
CA ASN A 187 0.17 3.59 -16.80
C ASN A 187 -0.29 4.75 -15.90
N GLN A 188 0.59 5.16 -14.99
CA GLN A 188 0.38 6.26 -14.04
C GLN A 188 1.13 7.54 -14.45
N SER A 189 1.63 7.62 -15.69
CA SER A 189 2.41 8.77 -16.17
C SER A 189 1.58 10.05 -16.12
N LEU A 190 2.11 11.06 -15.43
CA LEU A 190 1.57 12.42 -15.35
C LEU A 190 2.15 13.34 -16.42
N LEU A 191 3.21 12.91 -17.10
CA LEU A 191 3.88 13.61 -18.20
C LEU A 191 3.83 12.75 -19.46
N SER A 192 4.23 13.30 -20.61
CA SER A 192 4.36 12.55 -21.85
C SER A 192 5.33 11.36 -21.68
N GLY A 193 4.80 10.14 -21.78
CA GLY A 193 5.57 8.90 -21.62
C GLY A 193 4.75 7.73 -21.05
N GLU A 194 5.42 6.59 -20.87
CA GLU A 194 4.88 5.44 -20.15
C GLU A 194 5.59 5.29 -18.79
N SER A 195 4.83 5.32 -17.72
CA SER A 195 5.29 4.99 -16.37
C SER A 195 4.32 3.95 -15.82
N ARG A 196 4.65 2.67 -16.01
CA ARG A 196 3.80 1.56 -15.57
C ARG A 196 4.04 1.30 -14.09
N LEU A 197 2.96 1.18 -13.34
CA LEU A 197 3.01 0.84 -11.92
C LEU A 197 3.36 -0.65 -11.78
N PRO A 198 4.53 -1.00 -11.20
CA PRO A 198 4.96 -2.39 -11.13
C PRO A 198 4.07 -3.20 -10.19
N ARG A 199 3.91 -4.49 -10.52
CA ARG A 199 3.24 -5.47 -9.67
C ARG A 199 3.85 -5.51 -8.28
N LYS A 200 3.00 -5.53 -7.27
CA LYS A 200 3.39 -5.64 -5.86
C LYS A 200 2.95 -6.99 -5.32
N PHE A 201 3.88 -7.74 -4.77
CA PHE A 201 3.64 -9.01 -4.10
C PHE A 201 3.69 -8.81 -2.59
N SER A 202 2.78 -9.47 -1.87
CA SER A 202 2.84 -9.56 -0.42
C SER A 202 2.59 -10.98 0.06
N MET A 203 3.25 -11.36 1.14
CA MET A 203 3.04 -12.62 1.84
C MET A 203 3.02 -12.36 3.34
N HIS A 204 2.07 -12.95 4.05
CA HIS A 204 1.93 -12.76 5.48
C HIS A 204 1.36 -14.01 6.12
N GLY A 205 1.67 -14.20 7.38
CA GLY A 205 1.13 -15.34 8.11
C GLY A 205 1.44 -15.26 9.58
N GLY A 206 0.90 -16.22 10.31
CA GLY A 206 1.19 -16.35 11.71
C GLY A 206 0.59 -17.58 12.35
N TYR A 207 1.01 -17.83 13.58
CA TYR A 207 0.62 -18.97 14.39
C TYR A 207 0.31 -18.52 15.82
N ARG A 208 -0.80 -19.01 16.36
CA ARG A 208 -1.26 -18.76 17.72
C ARG A 208 -0.89 -19.94 18.62
N PHE A 209 0.01 -19.69 19.56
CA PHE A 209 0.37 -20.59 20.65
C PHE A 209 -0.56 -20.33 21.84
N ASN A 210 -1.30 -21.35 22.27
CA ASN A 210 -2.12 -21.25 23.48
C ASN A 210 -1.25 -21.53 24.70
N ILE A 211 -1.15 -20.56 25.62
CA ILE A 211 -0.51 -20.74 26.91
C ILE A 211 -1.56 -21.31 27.85
N ARG A 212 -1.32 -22.53 28.36
CA ARG A 212 -2.15 -23.11 29.41
C ARG A 212 -1.60 -22.65 30.76
N THR A 213 -2.22 -21.63 31.33
CA THR A 213 -1.93 -21.21 32.71
C THR A 213 -2.79 -22.03 33.67
N ALA A 214 -2.17 -22.65 34.68
CA ALA A 214 -2.83 -23.54 35.64
C ALA A 214 -3.76 -22.82 36.64
N VAL A 215 -3.72 -21.48 36.69
CA VAL A 215 -4.24 -20.71 37.84
C VAL A 215 -5.58 -20.00 37.53
N ILE A 216 -5.91 -19.69 36.27
CA ILE A 216 -7.17 -19.03 35.92
C ILE A 216 -7.70 -19.62 34.60
N LYS A 217 -8.78 -20.40 34.67
CA LYS A 217 -9.39 -21.12 33.53
C LYS A 217 -10.16 -20.19 32.56
N ASP A 218 -10.55 -18.99 32.99
CA ASP A 218 -11.55 -18.18 32.29
C ASP A 218 -10.98 -17.21 31.24
N HIS A 219 -9.66 -17.06 31.14
CA HIS A 219 -9.02 -16.25 30.11
C HIS A 219 -7.95 -17.04 29.36
N PRO A 220 -8.27 -17.59 28.16
CA PRO A 220 -7.27 -18.26 27.34
C PRO A 220 -6.19 -17.26 26.94
N GLN A 221 -5.00 -17.41 27.52
CA GLN A 221 -3.83 -16.63 27.14
C GLN A 221 -3.22 -17.24 25.87
N SER A 222 -2.88 -16.40 24.90
CA SER A 222 -2.22 -16.86 23.68
C SER A 222 -1.13 -15.90 23.24
N VAL A 223 -0.02 -16.46 22.76
CA VAL A 223 1.06 -15.72 22.09
C VAL A 223 0.93 -15.96 20.60
N VAL A 224 1.14 -14.91 19.82
CA VAL A 224 1.02 -14.95 18.38
C VAL A 224 2.37 -14.59 17.77
N ALA A 225 2.92 -15.50 16.97
CA ALA A 225 4.05 -15.21 16.10
C ALA A 225 3.50 -14.88 14.70
N ALA A 226 3.92 -13.77 14.09
CA ALA A 226 3.46 -13.35 12.78
C ALA A 226 4.60 -12.71 11.97
N PHE A 227 4.48 -12.75 10.64
CA PHE A 227 5.40 -12.13 9.70
C PHE A 227 4.65 -11.39 8.60
N ASN A 228 5.28 -10.40 7.97
CA ASN A 228 4.74 -9.65 6.84
C ASN A 228 5.85 -9.31 5.85
N TYR A 229 5.87 -10.00 4.72
CA TYR A 229 6.79 -9.76 3.63
C TYR A 229 6.10 -9.03 2.48
N ARG A 230 6.77 -8.06 1.88
CA ARG A 230 6.30 -7.34 0.69
C ARG A 230 7.45 -7.12 -0.27
N ALA A 231 7.18 -7.22 -1.56
CA ALA A 231 8.14 -6.95 -2.61
C ALA A 231 7.46 -6.22 -3.77
N GLN A 232 8.10 -5.16 -4.27
CA GLN A 232 7.66 -4.42 -5.43
C GLN A 232 8.88 -3.99 -6.23
N GLU A 233 8.97 -4.50 -7.45
CA GLU A 233 10.12 -4.27 -8.34
C GLU A 233 11.46 -4.62 -7.67
N LYS A 234 12.36 -3.66 -7.46
CA LYS A 234 13.69 -3.86 -6.85
C LYS A 234 13.69 -3.72 -5.32
N TYR A 235 12.55 -3.40 -4.72
CA TYR A 235 12.45 -3.14 -3.28
C TYR A 235 11.71 -4.29 -2.61
N ASP A 236 12.30 -4.83 -1.56
CA ASP A 236 11.73 -5.84 -0.68
C ASP A 236 11.72 -5.35 0.78
N GLN A 237 10.78 -5.87 1.55
CA GLN A 237 10.59 -5.57 2.96
C GLN A 237 10.16 -6.83 3.71
N LEU A 238 10.80 -7.08 4.85
CA LEU A 238 10.60 -8.24 5.74
C LEU A 238 10.00 -7.81 7.09
#